data_AF-A0A1H9MN75-F1
#
_entry.id   AF-A0A1H9MN75-F1
#
_cell.length_a   1.000
_cell.length_b   1.000
_cell.length_c   1.000
_cell.angle_alpha   90.00
_cell.angle_beta   90.00
_cell.angle_gamma   90.00
#
_symmetry.space_group_name_H-M   'P 1'
#
loop_
_entity.id
_entity.type
_entity.pdbx_description
1 polymer ?
#
loop_
_entity_poly.entity_id
_entity_poly.type
_entity_poly.pdbx_seq_one_letter_code
_entity_poly.pdbx_strand_id
1 'polypeptide(L)'
;MDSLRLIRSELAYWNDDKTKVELYEEFVRFIPVGDKAIDVKYGNIASCKRYIKELHITSKGSTEDGYYDIHYIPLIFENKDIAEYYYSFIAERTQQFADVSETDRETKKKKNDNPIYTIPSTMGFTEGVLYIFEDHFSFRVSGQGENARLHYMDVNDVVKSFGSIRFIYGRNETMTFQIPKAVFAEIFKYLDNRIKHMHVHEKDDVSEYDRFTRTGKGAGVNDMVIAESDAARGMTDDKKRMTISETGGLKRRGI
;
A
#
# COMPACT_ATOMS: atom_id res chain seq x y z
N MET A 1 -6.00 -25.56 20.46
CA MET A 1 -6.58 -25.91 19.14
C MET A 1 -5.40 -26.16 18.24
N ASP A 2 -5.29 -27.35 17.65
CA ASP A 2 -4.10 -27.79 16.93
C ASP A 2 -4.05 -27.14 15.53
N SER A 3 -3.34 -26.02 15.41
CA SER A 3 -3.06 -25.31 14.16
C SER A 3 -2.18 -26.11 13.16
N LEU A 4 -1.91 -27.39 13.45
CA LEU A 4 -0.95 -28.25 12.75
C LEU A 4 -1.61 -29.25 11.78
N ARG A 5 -2.91 -29.12 11.50
CA ARG A 5 -3.56 -30.01 10.54
C ARG A 5 -3.07 -29.73 9.10
N LEU A 6 -2.31 -30.67 8.55
CA LEU A 6 -1.91 -30.67 7.15
C LEU A 6 -3.14 -30.92 6.26
N ILE A 7 -3.38 -30.02 5.31
CA ILE A 7 -4.47 -30.08 4.35
C ILE A 7 -4.00 -30.74 3.07
N ARG A 8 -2.85 -30.28 2.55
CA ARG A 8 -2.26 -30.80 1.31
C ARG A 8 -0.76 -30.59 1.30
N SER A 9 -0.05 -31.47 0.61
CA SER A 9 1.37 -31.36 0.34
C SER A 9 1.65 -31.67 -1.12
N GLU A 10 2.57 -30.92 -1.73
CA GLU A 10 3.02 -31.13 -3.10
C GLU A 10 4.47 -30.72 -3.29
N LEU A 11 5.11 -31.21 -4.34
CA LEU A 11 6.42 -30.75 -4.79
C LEU A 11 6.27 -29.58 -5.78
N ALA A 12 7.15 -28.60 -5.62
CA ALA A 12 7.33 -27.46 -6.52
C ALA A 12 8.82 -27.14 -6.68
N TYR A 13 9.11 -26.14 -7.49
CA TYR A 13 10.45 -25.58 -7.66
C TYR A 13 10.46 -24.14 -7.17
N TRP A 14 11.44 -23.78 -6.34
CA TRP A 14 11.70 -22.42 -5.89
C TRP A 14 13.12 -22.06 -6.32
N ASN A 15 13.27 -21.07 -7.19
CA ASN A 15 14.57 -20.69 -7.78
C ASN A 15 15.32 -21.91 -8.36
N ASP A 16 14.60 -22.75 -9.12
CA ASP A 16 15.08 -23.99 -9.73
C ASP A 16 15.37 -25.16 -8.75
N ASP A 17 15.34 -24.92 -7.45
CA ASP A 17 15.52 -25.96 -6.43
C ASP A 17 14.20 -26.61 -6.01
N LYS A 18 14.23 -27.92 -5.80
CA LYS A 18 13.05 -28.67 -5.33
C LYS A 18 12.65 -28.16 -3.95
N THR A 19 11.38 -27.85 -3.81
CA THR A 19 10.78 -27.36 -2.57
C THR A 19 9.48 -28.10 -2.32
N LYS A 20 9.32 -28.65 -1.11
CA LYS A 20 8.03 -29.22 -0.69
C LYS A 20 7.16 -28.09 -0.15
N VAL A 21 5.95 -27.97 -0.68
CA VAL A 21 4.96 -26.98 -0.26
C VAL A 21 3.85 -27.70 0.50
N GLU A 22 3.53 -27.20 1.69
CA GLU A 22 2.53 -27.78 2.58
C GLU A 22 1.52 -26.71 3.00
N LEU A 23 0.23 -26.99 2.79
CA LEU A 23 -0.87 -26.14 3.24
C LEU A 23 -1.38 -26.64 4.59
N TYR A 24 -1.39 -25.77 5.59
CA TYR A 24 -2.00 -25.99 6.89
C TYR A 24 -3.25 -25.10 7.04
N GLU A 25 -3.98 -25.23 8.14
CA GLU A 25 -5.16 -24.41 8.38
C GLU A 25 -4.82 -22.91 8.57
N GLU A 26 -3.69 -22.58 9.20
CA GLU A 26 -3.32 -21.20 9.55
C GLU A 26 -2.15 -20.61 8.75
N PHE A 27 -1.35 -21.46 8.12
CA PHE A 27 -0.14 -21.05 7.41
C PHE A 27 0.17 -21.97 6.22
N VAL A 28 1.03 -21.48 5.33
CA VAL A 28 1.69 -22.29 4.31
C VAL A 28 3.16 -22.46 4.69
N ARG A 29 3.67 -23.68 4.53
CA ARG A 29 5.06 -24.04 4.82
C ARG A 29 5.79 -24.39 3.53
N PHE A 30 6.99 -23.85 3.39
CA PHE A 30 7.91 -24.14 2.29
C PHE A 30 9.13 -24.84 2.87
N ILE A 31 9.52 -25.98 2.31
CA ILE A 31 10.67 -26.76 2.75
C ILE A 31 11.60 -26.94 1.55
N PRO A 32 12.52 -25.99 1.29
CA PRO A 32 13.52 -26.15 0.25
C PRO A 32 14.47 -27.30 0.60
N VAL A 33 14.92 -28.04 -0.40
CA VAL A 33 15.85 -29.16 -0.16
C VAL A 33 17.20 -28.62 0.32
N GLY A 34 17.57 -28.93 1.57
CA GLY A 34 18.85 -28.54 2.16
C GLY A 34 18.79 -27.29 3.04
N ASP A 35 17.67 -26.59 3.06
CA ASP A 35 17.47 -25.38 3.87
C ASP A 35 16.44 -25.58 4.99
N LYS A 36 16.33 -24.57 5.86
CA LYS A 36 15.31 -24.53 6.91
C LYS A 36 13.93 -24.29 6.30
N ALA A 37 12.92 -24.91 6.91
CA ALA A 37 11.53 -24.65 6.56
C ALA A 37 11.14 -23.20 6.87
N ILE A 38 10.30 -22.63 6.02
CA ILE A 38 9.78 -21.27 6.15
C ILE A 38 8.27 -21.36 6.26
N ASP A 39 7.74 -20.83 7.37
CA ASP A 39 6.31 -20.82 7.67
C ASP A 39 5.76 -19.41 7.46
N VAL A 40 4.77 -19.28 6.58
CA VAL A 40 4.10 -18.01 6.28
C VAL A 40 2.63 -18.09 6.65
N LYS A 41 2.23 -17.34 7.67
CA LYS A 41 0.82 -17.20 8.06
C LYS A 41 0.04 -16.53 6.94
N TYR A 42 -1.19 -17.00 6.69
CA TYR A 42 -2.02 -16.43 5.61
C TYR A 42 -2.29 -14.93 5.78
N GLY A 43 -2.50 -14.46 7.02
CA GLY A 43 -2.66 -13.02 7.30
C GLY A 43 -1.41 -12.16 7.04
N ASN A 44 -0.23 -12.79 6.91
CA ASN A 44 1.01 -12.08 6.58
C ASN A 44 1.26 -12.06 5.07
N ILE A 45 0.44 -12.70 4.23
CA ILE A 45 0.62 -12.67 2.78
C ILE A 45 0.11 -11.32 2.25
N ALA A 46 0.99 -10.54 1.64
CA ALA A 46 0.64 -9.27 1.01
C ALA A 46 -0.07 -9.46 -0.33
N SER A 47 0.42 -10.41 -1.12
CA SER A 47 -0.13 -10.71 -2.43
C SER A 47 0.20 -12.14 -2.84
N CYS A 48 -0.72 -12.77 -3.54
CA CYS A 48 -0.54 -14.05 -4.21
C CYS A 48 -0.96 -13.87 -5.67
N LYS A 49 -0.10 -14.21 -6.62
CA LYS A 49 -0.37 -14.11 -8.07
C LYS A 49 -0.06 -15.43 -8.74
N ARG A 50 -0.83 -15.80 -9.76
CA ARG A 50 -0.63 -17.04 -10.52
C ARG A 50 -0.42 -16.76 -12.00
N TYR A 51 0.54 -17.44 -12.60
CA TYR A 51 0.80 -17.46 -14.05
C TYR A 51 0.93 -18.90 -14.54
N ILE A 52 -0.17 -19.48 -15.03
CA ILE A 52 -0.24 -20.87 -15.53
C ILE A 52 0.18 -21.89 -14.45
N LYS A 53 1.48 -22.23 -14.38
CA LYS A 53 2.10 -23.15 -13.41
C LYS A 53 2.84 -22.45 -12.28
N GLU A 54 3.05 -21.15 -12.42
CA GLU A 54 3.83 -20.34 -11.51
C GLU A 54 2.92 -19.67 -10.48
N LEU A 55 3.41 -19.60 -9.24
CA LEU A 55 2.74 -18.98 -8.11
C LEU A 55 3.73 -18.05 -7.42
N HIS A 56 3.44 -16.75 -7.40
CA HIS A 56 4.29 -15.73 -6.82
C HIS A 56 3.64 -15.26 -5.52
N ILE A 57 4.27 -15.57 -4.39
CA ILE A 57 3.79 -15.18 -3.07
C ILE A 57 4.73 -14.10 -2.54
N THR A 58 4.13 -12.97 -2.13
CA THR A 58 4.84 -11.92 -1.41
C THR A 58 4.31 -11.91 0.02
N SER A 59 5.19 -12.16 0.99
CA SER A 59 4.84 -12.10 2.40
C SER A 59 5.41 -10.86 3.09
N LYS A 60 4.70 -10.39 4.11
CA LYS A 60 5.11 -9.35 5.05
C LYS A 60 5.75 -10.07 6.23
N GLY A 61 7.06 -10.21 6.24
CA GLY A 61 7.79 -10.77 7.38
C GLY A 61 8.24 -9.66 8.33
N SER A 62 7.96 -9.81 9.62
CA SER A 62 8.82 -9.29 10.69
C SER A 62 9.62 -10.47 11.23
N THR A 63 10.95 -10.42 11.15
CA THR A 63 11.77 -11.31 11.97
C THR A 63 11.53 -10.99 13.45
N GLU A 64 11.67 -11.96 14.35
CA GLU A 64 11.66 -11.72 15.80
C GLU A 64 12.75 -10.69 16.22
N ASP A 65 13.72 -10.41 15.33
CA ASP A 65 14.82 -9.46 15.49
C ASP A 65 14.54 -8.06 14.88
N GLY A 66 13.32 -7.78 14.41
CA GLY A 66 12.93 -6.42 14.00
C GLY A 66 13.39 -5.96 12.61
N TYR A 67 13.99 -6.84 11.80
CA TYR A 67 14.21 -6.60 10.37
C TYR A 67 13.00 -7.09 9.56
N TYR A 68 12.46 -6.21 8.71
CA TYR A 68 11.44 -6.60 7.74
C TYR A 68 12.11 -7.38 6.61
N ASP A 69 11.84 -8.67 6.53
CA ASP A 69 12.27 -9.49 5.41
C ASP A 69 11.04 -9.73 4.52
N ILE A 70 11.03 -9.11 3.35
CA ILE A 70 9.99 -9.35 2.35
C ILE A 70 10.39 -10.63 1.63
N HIS A 71 9.77 -11.75 2.00
CA HIS A 71 9.99 -12.98 1.25
C HIS A 71 9.16 -12.94 -0.03
N TYR A 72 9.87 -12.86 -1.16
CA TYR A 72 9.34 -13.14 -2.47
C TYR A 72 9.60 -14.62 -2.79
N ILE A 73 8.53 -15.40 -2.88
CA ILE A 73 8.58 -16.85 -3.05
C ILE A 73 7.96 -17.19 -4.41
N PRO A 74 8.78 -17.25 -5.48
CA PRO A 74 8.36 -17.76 -6.77
C PRO A 74 8.36 -19.30 -6.75
N LEU A 75 7.19 -19.89 -6.92
CA LEU A 75 7.01 -21.34 -7.02
C LEU A 75 6.60 -21.73 -8.43
N ILE A 76 7.15 -22.84 -8.92
CA ILE A 76 6.74 -23.45 -10.18
C ILE A 76 6.28 -24.88 -9.88
N PHE A 77 5.01 -25.18 -10.18
CA PHE A 77 4.45 -26.52 -10.02
C PHE A 77 4.57 -27.32 -11.32
N GLU A 78 4.60 -28.65 -11.21
CA GLU A 78 4.66 -29.52 -12.40
C GLU A 78 3.37 -29.44 -13.24
N ASN A 79 2.23 -29.24 -12.58
CA ASN A 79 0.91 -29.15 -13.19
C ASN A 79 0.22 -27.81 -12.87
N LYS A 80 -0.41 -27.21 -13.89
CA LYS A 80 -1.20 -25.97 -13.77
C LYS A 80 -2.39 -26.13 -12.81
N ASP A 81 -3.01 -27.32 -12.75
CA ASP A 81 -4.21 -27.56 -11.95
C ASP A 81 -3.84 -27.57 -10.45
N ILE A 82 -2.63 -28.04 -10.14
CA ILE A 82 -2.05 -27.96 -8.80
C ILE A 82 -1.79 -26.50 -8.43
N ALA A 83 -1.13 -25.73 -9.32
CA ALA A 83 -0.87 -24.31 -9.08
C ALA A 83 -2.18 -23.53 -8.85
N GLU A 84 -3.23 -23.85 -9.59
CA GLU A 84 -4.56 -23.26 -9.42
C GLU A 84 -5.21 -23.61 -8.08
N TYR A 85 -5.09 -24.86 -7.62
CA TYR A 85 -5.58 -25.27 -6.31
C TYR A 85 -4.87 -24.50 -5.19
N TYR A 86 -3.54 -24.47 -5.21
CA TYR A 86 -2.74 -23.78 -4.19
C TYR A 86 -3.03 -22.27 -4.20
N TYR A 87 -3.10 -21.66 -5.38
CA TYR A 87 -3.48 -20.26 -5.53
C TYR A 87 -4.85 -19.97 -4.90
N SER A 88 -5.88 -20.73 -5.29
CA SER A 88 -7.25 -20.51 -4.84
C SER A 88 -7.36 -20.65 -3.32
N PHE A 89 -6.72 -21.68 -2.76
CA PHE A 89 -6.70 -21.91 -1.32
C PHE A 89 -6.02 -20.77 -0.56
N ILE A 90 -4.82 -20.37 -1.01
CA ILE A 90 -4.05 -19.29 -0.35
C ILE A 90 -4.80 -17.96 -0.47
N ALA A 91 -5.35 -17.65 -1.64
CA ALA A 91 -6.09 -16.40 -1.88
C ALA A 91 -7.35 -16.32 -1.01
N GLU A 92 -8.14 -17.39 -0.95
CA GLU A 92 -9.32 -17.47 -0.08
C GLU A 92 -8.97 -17.24 1.39
N ARG A 93 -7.93 -17.92 1.89
CA ARG A 93 -7.49 -17.74 3.29
C ARG A 93 -6.96 -16.34 3.55
N THR A 94 -6.16 -15.80 2.65
CA THR A 94 -5.62 -14.44 2.78
C THR A 94 -6.75 -13.41 2.82
N GLN A 95 -7.80 -13.58 2.01
CA GLN A 95 -8.99 -12.73 2.03
C GLN A 95 -9.75 -12.85 3.36
N GLN A 96 -9.96 -14.07 3.87
CA GLN A 96 -10.58 -14.29 5.19
C GLN A 96 -9.81 -13.54 6.29
N PHE A 97 -8.48 -13.58 6.29
CA PHE A 97 -7.69 -12.82 7.26
C PHE A 97 -7.70 -11.31 7.03
N ALA A 98 -7.80 -10.84 5.78
CA ALA A 98 -8.02 -9.43 5.49
C ALA A 98 -9.37 -8.96 6.08
N ASP A 99 -10.45 -9.70 5.81
CA ASP A 99 -11.79 -9.42 6.33
C ASP A 99 -11.87 -9.51 7.87
N VAL A 100 -11.12 -10.45 8.48
CA VAL A 100 -10.98 -10.56 9.94
C VAL A 100 -10.15 -9.41 10.53
N SER A 101 -9.09 -8.98 9.86
CA SER A 101 -8.29 -7.82 10.28
C SER A 101 -9.07 -6.51 10.16
N GLU A 102 -10.03 -6.43 9.23
CA GLU A 102 -11.00 -5.36 9.13
C GLU A 102 -11.99 -5.43 10.32
N THR A 103 -12.55 -6.60 10.62
CA THR A 103 -13.50 -6.77 11.73
C THR A 103 -12.89 -6.65 13.15
N ASP A 104 -11.62 -7.04 13.36
CA ASP A 104 -10.89 -6.83 14.62
C ASP A 104 -10.40 -5.38 14.79
N ARG A 105 -10.19 -4.65 13.69
CA ARG A 105 -10.04 -3.19 13.73
C ARG A 105 -11.38 -2.49 13.98
N GLU A 106 -12.49 -3.03 13.48
CA GLU A 106 -13.85 -2.51 13.68
C GLU A 106 -14.35 -2.66 15.13
N THR A 107 -13.96 -3.72 15.85
CA THR A 107 -14.42 -3.91 17.25
C THR A 107 -13.81 -2.93 18.25
N LYS A 108 -12.65 -2.32 17.96
CA LYS A 108 -12.05 -1.26 18.81
C LYS A 108 -12.42 0.17 18.40
N LYS A 109 -13.09 0.39 17.26
CA LYS A 109 -13.43 1.73 16.73
C LYS A 109 -14.94 2.07 16.77
N LYS A 110 -15.71 1.52 17.71
CA LYS A 110 -17.11 1.90 17.88
C LYS A 110 -17.26 3.24 18.62
N LYS A 111 -17.12 4.35 17.89
CA LYS A 111 -17.97 5.52 18.12
C LYS A 111 -18.15 6.51 16.95
N ASN A 112 -17.33 6.48 15.88
CA ASN A 112 -17.36 7.56 14.85
C ASN A 112 -17.26 7.15 13.37
N ASP A 113 -17.39 5.88 12.98
CA ASP A 113 -17.17 5.44 11.58
C ASP A 113 -18.39 5.58 10.65
N ASN A 114 -19.34 6.48 10.94
CA ASN A 114 -20.35 6.82 9.94
C ASN A 114 -19.74 7.80 8.92
N PRO A 115 -19.86 7.53 7.61
CA PRO A 115 -19.40 8.49 6.60
C PRO A 115 -20.18 9.79 6.74
N ILE A 116 -19.46 10.91 6.80
CA ILE A 116 -20.03 12.26 6.83
C ILE A 116 -20.78 12.54 5.53
N TYR A 117 -20.21 12.09 4.41
CA TYR A 117 -20.85 12.15 3.10
C TYR A 117 -20.78 10.80 2.40
N THR A 118 -21.86 10.47 1.71
CA THR A 118 -21.94 9.34 0.79
C THR A 118 -22.42 9.88 -0.56
N ILE A 119 -21.57 9.80 -1.57
CA ILE A 119 -21.76 10.55 -2.82
C ILE A 119 -21.63 9.59 -4.01
N PRO A 120 -22.65 9.45 -4.87
CA PRO A 120 -22.47 8.76 -6.13
C PRO A 120 -21.46 9.54 -6.98
N SER A 121 -20.39 8.88 -7.41
CA SER A 121 -19.24 9.51 -8.05
C SER A 121 -18.63 8.59 -9.08
N THR A 122 -17.88 9.15 -10.03
CA THR A 122 -17.05 8.35 -10.95
C THR A 122 -15.58 8.68 -10.78
N MET A 123 -14.73 7.67 -10.92
CA MET A 123 -13.27 7.79 -10.91
C MET A 123 -12.75 7.26 -12.26
N GLY A 124 -12.36 8.17 -13.16
CA GLY A 124 -12.04 7.79 -14.54
C GLY A 124 -13.25 7.21 -15.27
N PHE A 125 -13.15 5.95 -15.69
CA PHE A 125 -14.23 5.19 -16.36
C PHE A 125 -15.04 4.31 -15.40
N THR A 126 -14.74 4.37 -14.10
CA THR A 126 -15.34 3.49 -13.10
C THR A 126 -16.40 4.24 -12.31
N GLU A 127 -17.62 3.71 -12.28
CA GLU A 127 -18.73 4.23 -11.48
C GLU A 127 -18.73 3.62 -10.08
N GLY A 128 -19.10 4.41 -9.08
CA GLY A 128 -19.10 3.96 -7.70
C GLY A 128 -19.65 4.97 -6.73
N VAL A 129 -19.34 4.77 -5.45
CA VAL A 129 -19.75 5.64 -4.36
C VAL A 129 -18.52 6.09 -3.59
N LEU A 130 -18.36 7.41 -3.48
CA LEU A 130 -17.35 8.05 -2.65
C LEU A 130 -17.91 8.29 -1.26
N TYR A 131 -17.29 7.66 -0.28
CA TYR A 131 -17.53 7.82 1.15
C TYR A 131 -16.45 8.74 1.73
N ILE A 132 -16.88 9.78 2.45
CA ILE A 132 -16.00 10.75 3.10
C ILE A 132 -16.16 10.58 4.60
N PHE A 133 -15.06 10.31 5.29
CA PHE A 133 -14.99 10.15 6.73
C PHE A 133 -14.27 11.34 7.37
N GLU A 134 -14.06 11.31 8.69
CA GLU A 134 -13.32 12.36 9.40
C GLU A 134 -11.83 12.38 9.05
N ASP A 135 -11.22 11.23 8.78
CA ASP A 135 -9.77 11.04 8.63
C ASP A 135 -9.33 10.55 7.24
N HIS A 136 -10.27 10.07 6.43
CA HIS A 136 -9.99 9.51 5.11
C HIS A 136 -11.20 9.59 4.18
N PHE A 137 -10.98 9.24 2.91
CA PHE A 137 -12.06 8.89 2.01
C PHE A 137 -11.89 7.45 1.50
N SER A 138 -13.01 6.85 1.09
CA SER A 138 -13.05 5.55 0.43
C SER A 138 -13.97 5.60 -0.78
N PHE A 139 -13.51 5.11 -1.92
CA PHE A 139 -14.31 4.93 -3.12
C PHE A 139 -14.58 3.44 -3.33
N ARG A 140 -15.85 3.06 -3.35
CA ARG A 140 -16.27 1.68 -3.63
C ARG A 140 -16.87 1.60 -5.03
N VAL A 141 -16.37 0.66 -5.82
CA VAL A 141 -16.81 0.48 -7.20
C VAL A 141 -18.13 -0.28 -7.24
N SER A 142 -19.06 0.19 -8.08
CA SER A 142 -20.33 -0.51 -8.35
C SER A 142 -20.13 -1.51 -9.50
N GLY A 143 -19.30 -2.54 -9.31
CA GLY A 143 -18.99 -3.52 -10.36
C GLY A 143 -17.56 -4.06 -10.33
N GLN A 144 -16.96 -4.32 -11.50
CA GLN A 144 -15.56 -4.72 -11.62
C GLN A 144 -14.63 -3.51 -11.51
N GLY A 145 -13.72 -3.54 -10.55
CA GLY A 145 -12.69 -2.50 -10.36
C GLY A 145 -12.05 -2.58 -8.98
N GLU A 146 -11.01 -1.80 -8.78
CA GLU A 146 -10.32 -1.70 -7.49
C GLU A 146 -10.97 -0.60 -6.64
N ASN A 147 -11.24 -0.93 -5.37
CA ASN A 147 -11.64 0.07 -4.39
C ASN A 147 -10.44 0.97 -4.06
N ALA A 148 -10.69 2.25 -3.84
CA ALA A 148 -9.67 3.19 -3.41
C ALA A 148 -9.93 3.64 -1.97
N ARG A 149 -8.85 3.81 -1.20
CA ARG A 149 -8.88 4.40 0.14
C ARG A 149 -7.65 5.26 0.32
N LEU A 150 -7.82 6.49 0.81
CA LEU A 150 -6.71 7.41 1.04
C LEU A 150 -6.99 8.27 2.27
N HIS A 151 -6.02 8.34 3.17
CA HIS A 151 -6.09 9.18 4.38
C HIS A 151 -5.76 10.64 4.05
N TYR A 152 -6.42 11.59 4.71
CA TYR A 152 -6.19 13.01 4.44
C TYR A 152 -4.79 13.50 4.82
N MET A 153 -4.10 12.78 5.70
CA MET A 153 -2.69 13.05 6.05
C MET A 153 -1.75 12.86 4.85
N ASP A 154 -2.14 12.01 3.90
CA ASP A 154 -1.32 11.70 2.73
C ASP A 154 -1.65 12.60 1.54
N VAL A 155 -2.72 13.41 1.65
CA VAL A 155 -3.19 14.30 0.60
C VAL A 155 -2.51 15.65 0.76
N ASN A 156 -1.66 16.00 -0.19
CA ASN A 156 -0.97 17.29 -0.21
C ASN A 156 -1.93 18.46 -0.48
N ASP A 157 -2.86 18.28 -1.42
CA ASP A 157 -3.80 19.33 -1.82
C ASP A 157 -5.07 18.76 -2.46
N VAL A 158 -6.15 19.54 -2.41
CA VAL A 158 -7.40 19.25 -3.12
C VAL A 158 -7.75 20.41 -4.04
N VAL A 159 -7.79 20.09 -5.34
CA VAL A 159 -7.99 21.06 -6.40
C VAL A 159 -9.36 20.87 -7.04
N LYS A 160 -10.06 21.99 -7.25
CA LYS A 160 -11.29 22.02 -8.03
C LYS A 160 -10.98 21.98 -9.52
N SER A 161 -11.64 21.08 -10.23
CA SER A 161 -11.69 21.02 -11.69
C SER A 161 -13.15 21.05 -12.11
N PHE A 162 -13.45 21.46 -13.35
CA PHE A 162 -14.84 21.66 -13.79
C PHE A 162 -15.66 20.36 -13.64
N GLY A 163 -16.54 20.31 -12.62
CA GLY A 163 -17.34 19.12 -12.28
C GLY A 163 -16.63 18.03 -11.47
N SER A 164 -15.35 18.21 -11.12
CA SER A 164 -14.54 17.19 -10.45
C SER A 164 -13.67 17.73 -9.32
N ILE A 165 -13.43 16.87 -8.32
CA ILE A 165 -12.51 17.12 -7.23
C ILE A 165 -11.27 16.25 -7.45
N ARG A 166 -10.09 16.89 -7.47
CA ARG A 166 -8.81 16.21 -7.65
C ARG A 166 -8.02 16.24 -6.36
N PHE A 167 -7.69 15.07 -5.83
CA PHE A 167 -6.76 14.88 -4.73
C PHE A 167 -5.35 14.74 -5.30
N ILE A 168 -4.41 15.54 -4.80
CA ILE A 168 -2.98 15.44 -5.12
C ILE A 168 -2.30 14.82 -3.90
N TYR A 169 -1.60 13.71 -4.08
CA TYR A 169 -0.92 12.98 -3.01
C TYR A 169 0.43 12.44 -3.48
N GLY A 170 1.33 12.12 -2.55
CA GLY A 170 2.69 11.66 -2.87
C GLY A 170 3.49 12.65 -3.74
N ARG A 171 4.34 12.15 -4.65
CA ARG A 171 5.17 12.94 -5.58
C ARG A 171 4.44 13.23 -6.90
N ASN A 172 3.25 13.85 -6.84
CA ASN A 172 2.34 14.14 -7.97
C ASN A 172 1.43 13.00 -8.42
N GLU A 173 1.05 12.06 -7.54
CA GLU A 173 -0.08 11.19 -7.86
C GLU A 173 -1.40 11.95 -7.72
N THR A 174 -2.38 11.60 -8.55
CA THR A 174 -3.68 12.27 -8.53
C THR A 174 -4.84 11.30 -8.63
N MET A 175 -5.85 11.49 -7.80
CA MET A 175 -7.15 10.83 -7.89
C MET A 175 -8.21 11.88 -8.18
N THR A 176 -8.96 11.70 -9.26
CA THR A 176 -9.99 12.64 -9.68
C THR A 176 -11.36 11.98 -9.62
N PHE A 177 -12.29 12.64 -8.92
CA PHE A 177 -13.66 12.18 -8.74
C PHE A 177 -14.64 13.17 -9.37
N GLN A 178 -15.56 12.68 -10.21
CA GLN A 178 -16.67 13.49 -10.71
C GLN A 178 -17.78 13.54 -9.66
N ILE A 179 -18.10 14.75 -9.20
CA ILE A 179 -19.02 14.95 -8.07
C ILE A 179 -20.26 15.70 -8.56
N PRO A 180 -21.48 15.29 -8.17
CA PRO A 180 -22.71 15.98 -8.57
C PRO A 180 -22.66 17.46 -8.17
N LYS A 181 -23.04 18.34 -9.11
CA LYS A 181 -22.99 19.80 -8.94
C LYS A 181 -23.71 20.29 -7.68
N ALA A 182 -24.80 19.61 -7.28
CA ALA A 182 -25.60 19.97 -6.12
C ALA A 182 -24.82 19.94 -4.79
N VAL A 183 -23.88 19.01 -4.66
CA VAL A 183 -23.10 18.81 -3.41
C VAL A 183 -21.64 19.26 -3.55
N PHE A 184 -21.19 19.58 -4.76
CA PHE A 184 -19.80 19.89 -5.10
C PHE A 184 -19.19 20.98 -4.20
N ALA A 185 -19.87 22.13 -4.06
CA ALA A 185 -19.31 23.27 -3.34
C ALA A 185 -19.14 22.99 -1.84
N GLU A 186 -20.07 22.25 -1.25
CA GLU A 186 -20.04 21.86 0.15
C GLU A 186 -18.90 20.87 0.41
N ILE A 187 -18.82 19.80 -0.39
CA ILE A 187 -17.80 18.76 -0.26
C ILE A 187 -16.40 19.34 -0.46
N PHE A 188 -16.20 20.16 -1.49
CA PHE A 188 -14.91 20.80 -1.74
C PHE A 188 -14.48 21.66 -0.56
N LYS A 189 -15.38 22.50 -0.03
CA LYS A 189 -15.08 23.34 1.14
C LYS A 189 -14.76 22.50 2.38
N TYR A 190 -15.49 21.41 2.60
CA TYR A 190 -15.23 20.49 3.69
C TYR A 190 -13.82 19.88 3.58
N LEU A 191 -13.48 19.31 2.42
CA LEU A 191 -12.20 18.65 2.17
C LEU A 191 -11.02 19.62 2.26
N ASP A 192 -11.13 20.80 1.63
CA ASP A 192 -10.08 21.84 1.66
C ASP A 192 -9.77 22.30 3.09
N ASN A 193 -10.81 22.56 3.89
CA ASN A 193 -10.63 22.92 5.29
C ASN A 193 -10.02 21.78 6.11
N ARG A 194 -10.47 20.54 5.87
CA ARG A 194 -10.02 19.37 6.64
C ARG A 194 -8.56 19.07 6.38
N ILE A 195 -8.12 19.06 5.12
CA ILE A 195 -6.73 18.78 4.75
C ILE A 195 -5.81 19.89 5.28
N LYS A 196 -6.20 21.16 5.15
CA LYS A 196 -5.45 22.27 5.75
C LYS A 196 -5.30 22.11 7.26
N HIS A 197 -6.37 21.75 7.96
CA HIS A 197 -6.33 21.54 9.41
C HIS A 197 -5.39 20.39 9.80
N MET A 198 -5.36 19.30 9.04
CA MET A 198 -4.44 18.18 9.28
C MET A 198 -2.98 18.59 9.07
N HIS A 199 -2.68 19.36 8.02
CA HIS A 199 -1.31 19.87 7.78
C HIS A 199 -0.85 20.94 8.76
N VAL A 200 -1.77 21.71 9.36
CA VAL A 200 -1.43 22.70 10.40
C VAL A 200 -0.98 22.01 11.68
N HIS A 201 -1.59 20.88 12.05
CA HIS A 201 -1.18 20.08 13.22
C HIS A 201 0.10 19.27 13.00
N GLU A 202 0.60 19.18 11.77
CA GLU A 202 1.75 18.35 11.43
C GLU A 202 3.08 19.12 11.42
N LYS A 203 3.04 20.46 11.41
CA LYS A 203 4.26 21.28 11.50
C LYS A 203 4.99 21.15 12.84
N ASP A 204 4.36 20.51 13.83
CA ASP A 204 4.90 20.39 15.17
C ASP A 204 5.42 18.99 15.54
N ASP A 205 5.21 17.91 14.75
CA ASP A 205 5.59 16.57 15.28
C ASP A 205 5.83 15.38 14.33
N VAL A 206 5.84 15.51 12.98
CA VAL A 206 6.05 14.32 12.12
C VAL A 206 6.97 14.60 10.93
N SER A 207 8.00 13.75 10.77
CA SER A 207 8.96 13.86 9.67
C SER A 207 8.34 13.45 8.33
N GLU A 208 8.77 14.11 7.24
CA GLU A 208 8.33 13.82 5.85
C GLU A 208 8.51 12.33 5.47
N TYR A 209 9.41 11.63 6.18
CA TYR A 209 9.69 10.21 6.04
C TYR A 209 8.51 9.30 6.45
N ASP A 210 7.73 9.68 7.46
CA ASP A 210 6.57 8.90 7.94
C ASP A 210 5.36 8.98 7.01
N ARG A 211 5.30 10.00 6.15
CA ARG A 211 4.23 10.14 5.13
C ARG A 211 4.39 9.13 3.99
N PHE A 212 5.63 8.81 3.62
CA PHE A 212 5.92 7.90 2.51
C PHE A 212 5.67 6.41 2.85
N THR A 213 5.69 6.03 4.13
CA THR A 213 5.49 4.64 4.54
C THR A 213 4.00 4.23 4.60
N ARG A 214 3.06 5.18 4.63
CA ARG A 214 1.62 4.91 4.79
C ARG A 214 0.83 4.73 3.48
N THR A 215 1.30 5.31 2.37
CA THR A 215 0.56 5.34 1.09
C THR A 215 0.75 4.11 0.19
N GLY A 216 1.44 3.07 0.65
CA GLY A 216 1.50 1.78 -0.07
C GLY A 216 2.26 1.79 -1.40
N LYS A 217 2.95 2.89 -1.76
CA LYS A 217 3.91 2.95 -2.87
C LYS A 217 5.24 3.53 -2.41
N GLY A 218 6.28 2.68 -2.39
CA GLY A 218 7.67 3.15 -2.36
C GLY A 218 8.42 3.05 -1.03
N ALA A 219 7.95 2.27 -0.06
CA ALA A 219 8.79 1.92 1.09
C ALA A 219 9.88 0.92 0.63
N GLY A 220 11.06 1.41 0.28
CA GLY A 220 12.22 0.54 0.01
C GLY A 220 13.29 1.02 -0.96
N VAL A 221 13.34 2.30 -1.35
CA VAL A 221 14.54 2.78 -2.07
C VAL A 221 15.58 3.19 -1.02
N ASN A 222 16.58 2.33 -0.86
CA ASN A 222 17.71 2.53 0.05
C ASN A 222 18.37 3.90 -0.24
N ASP A 223 18.74 4.67 0.79
CA ASP A 223 19.34 6.02 0.64
C ASP A 223 20.57 6.00 -0.28
N MET A 224 21.28 4.87 -0.30
CA MET A 224 22.42 4.61 -1.18
C MET A 224 22.04 4.55 -2.67
N VAL A 225 20.88 4.00 -3.01
CA VAL A 225 20.36 3.90 -4.40
C VAL A 225 19.85 5.25 -4.88
N ILE A 226 19.28 6.06 -3.99
CA ILE A 226 18.89 7.45 -4.30
C ILE A 226 20.16 8.28 -4.54
N ALA A 227 21.13 8.21 -3.63
CA ALA A 227 22.40 8.92 -3.75
C ALA A 227 23.20 8.51 -5.00
N GLU A 228 23.19 7.22 -5.36
CA GLU A 228 23.86 6.69 -6.55
C GLU A 228 23.14 7.12 -7.84
N SER A 229 21.79 7.17 -7.83
CA SER A 229 20.99 7.69 -8.94
C SER A 229 21.21 9.19 -9.17
N ASP A 230 21.32 9.97 -8.09
CA ASP A 230 21.53 11.42 -8.16
C ASP A 230 22.97 11.77 -8.60
N ALA A 231 23.96 10.98 -8.15
CA ALA A 231 25.35 11.08 -8.61
C ALA A 231 25.50 10.71 -10.10
N ALA A 232 24.83 9.65 -10.57
CA ALA A 232 24.83 9.25 -11.97
C ALA A 232 24.14 10.27 -12.89
N ARG A 233 23.24 11.10 -12.34
CA ARG A 233 22.57 12.21 -13.04
C ARG A 233 23.33 13.53 -12.96
N GLY A 234 24.54 13.54 -12.37
CA GLY A 234 25.38 14.73 -12.27
C GLY A 234 24.87 15.78 -11.28
N MET A 235 23.88 15.44 -10.43
CA MET A 235 23.40 16.33 -9.39
C MET A 235 24.31 16.18 -8.18
N THR A 236 25.27 17.09 -8.04
CA THR A 236 26.05 17.22 -6.82
C THR A 236 25.25 18.03 -5.81
N ASP A 237 25.08 17.45 -4.63
CA ASP A 237 24.34 18.00 -3.50
C ASP A 237 24.82 19.42 -3.16
N ASP A 238 23.95 20.43 -3.37
CA ASP A 238 24.26 21.87 -3.24
C ASP A 238 24.67 22.28 -1.81
N LYS A 239 24.56 21.36 -0.84
CA LYS A 239 25.06 21.55 0.54
C LYS A 239 26.58 21.73 0.62
N LYS A 240 27.36 21.28 -0.38
CA LYS A 240 28.82 21.53 -0.42
C LYS A 240 29.23 22.88 -1.00
N ARG A 241 28.30 23.72 -1.49
CA ARG A 241 28.62 25.06 -2.05
C ARG A 241 28.40 26.23 -1.10
N MET A 242 27.93 26.00 0.14
CA MET A 242 27.84 27.07 1.13
C MET A 242 29.09 27.13 2.00
N THR A 243 30.17 27.71 1.45
CA THR A 243 31.16 28.38 2.30
C THR A 243 30.60 29.73 2.71
N ILE A 244 30.56 29.93 4.02
CA ILE A 244 30.21 31.17 4.72
C ILE A 244 31.00 32.33 4.11
N SER A 245 30.30 33.32 3.52
CA SER A 245 30.89 34.64 3.33
C SER A 245 30.53 35.50 4.54
N GLU A 246 31.54 35.92 5.29
CA GLU A 246 31.45 36.95 6.31
C GLU A 246 31.07 38.29 5.65
N THR A 247 29.78 38.51 5.43
CA THR A 247 29.06 39.79 5.33
C THR A 247 27.71 39.51 4.67
N GLY A 248 26.64 39.64 5.46
CA GLY A 248 25.28 39.30 5.05
C GLY A 248 24.79 40.15 3.88
N GLY A 249 24.42 39.49 2.78
CA GLY A 249 23.72 40.11 1.65
C GLY A 249 23.51 39.14 0.49
N LEU A 250 22.30 38.58 0.36
CA LEU A 250 21.92 37.73 -0.77
C LEU A 250 21.63 38.59 -2.02
N LYS A 251 22.44 38.44 -3.08
CA LYS A 251 22.08 38.84 -4.45
C LYS A 251 21.90 37.59 -5.32
N ARG A 252 20.75 37.49 -5.98
CA ARG A 252 20.51 36.51 -7.06
C ARG A 252 21.37 36.90 -8.26
N ARG A 253 22.15 35.95 -8.79
CA ARG A 253 22.70 36.06 -10.16
C ARG A 253 21.65 35.53 -11.12
N GLY A 254 21.33 36.35 -12.12
CA GLY A 254 20.53 35.94 -13.27
C GLY A 254 21.33 35.05 -14.20
N ILE A 255 20.60 34.14 -14.84
CA ILE A 255 20.75 33.78 -16.25
C ILE A 255 19.34 33.91 -16.84
#